data_AF-A0A7X8ENA4-F1
#
_entry.id   AF-A0A7X8ENA4-F1
#
_cell.length_a   1.000
_cell.length_b   1.000
_cell.length_c   1.000
_cell.angle_alpha   90.00
_cell.angle_beta   90.00
_cell.angle_gamma   90.00
#
_symmetry.space_group_name_H-M   'P 1'
#
loop_
_entity.id
_entity.type
_entity.pdbx_description
1 polymer ?
#
loop_
_entity_poly.entity_id
_entity_poly.type
_entity_poly.pdbx_seq_one_letter_code
_entity_poly.pdbx_strand_id
1 'polypeptide(L)' 'PAEFASRERPLDEGLPWDHIHCGVAKEFLLRERGLALKEGLSPDCRPIGEATAAPCRACGVQNMCSFAPGGTAL' A
#
# COMPACT_ATOMS: atom_id res chain seq x y z
N PRO A 1 -29.28 5.12 -1.65
CA PRO A 1 -27.95 5.54 -1.13
C PRO A 1 -27.29 4.49 -0.23
N ALA A 2 -28.02 3.95 0.75
CA ALA A 2 -27.51 2.94 1.68
C ALA A 2 -27.00 1.68 0.95
N GLU A 3 -27.81 1.11 0.05
CA GLU A 3 -27.49 -0.08 -0.77
C GLU A 3 -26.12 -0.01 -1.49
N PHE A 4 -25.72 1.16 -2.00
CA PHE A 4 -24.44 1.34 -2.69
C PHE A 4 -23.27 1.53 -1.72
N ALA A 5 -23.52 2.13 -0.55
CA ALA A 5 -22.50 2.49 0.42
C ALA A 5 -22.17 1.35 1.41
N SER A 6 -23.15 0.51 1.73
CA SER A 6 -23.01 -0.56 2.74
C SER A 6 -22.81 -1.96 2.16
N ARG A 7 -22.87 -2.12 0.83
CA ARG A 7 -22.64 -3.41 0.19
C ARG A 7 -21.17 -3.82 0.28
N GLU A 8 -20.93 -5.10 0.59
CA GLU A 8 -19.61 -5.70 0.41
C GLU A 8 -19.25 -5.82 -1.06
N ARG A 9 -18.07 -5.32 -1.41
CA ARG A 9 -17.52 -5.40 -2.76
C ARG A 9 -16.45 -6.49 -2.82
N PRO A 10 -16.52 -7.43 -3.77
CA PRO A 10 -15.46 -8.40 -3.97
C PRO A 10 -14.21 -7.69 -4.53
N LEU A 11 -13.03 -8.26 -4.27
CA LEU A 11 -11.75 -7.59 -4.51
C LEU A 11 -11.39 -7.47 -6.00
N ASP A 12 -11.99 -8.31 -6.83
CA ASP A 12 -11.91 -8.35 -8.29
C ASP A 12 -12.93 -7.44 -8.99
N GLU A 13 -13.87 -6.84 -8.25
CA GLU A 13 -14.83 -5.90 -8.81
C GLU A 13 -14.12 -4.60 -9.25
N GLY A 14 -14.18 -4.35 -10.55
CA GLY A 14 -13.68 -3.10 -11.16
C GLY A 14 -14.28 -1.87 -10.48
N LEU A 15 -13.40 -0.99 -10.03
CA LEU A 15 -13.78 0.29 -9.42
C LEU A 15 -13.85 1.39 -10.47
N PRO A 16 -14.77 2.36 -10.33
CA PRO A 16 -14.83 3.52 -11.23
C PRO A 16 -13.50 4.27 -11.34
N TRP A 17 -12.65 4.19 -10.31
CA TRP A 17 -11.33 4.82 -10.23
C TRP A 17 -10.15 3.87 -10.44
N ASP A 18 -10.35 2.60 -10.84
CA ASP A 18 -9.24 1.67 -11.09
C ASP A 18 -8.29 2.13 -12.22
N HIS A 19 -8.73 3.06 -13.06
CA HIS A 19 -7.91 3.68 -14.11
C HIS A 19 -6.93 4.75 -13.56
N ILE A 20 -7.05 5.15 -12.29
CA ILE A 20 -6.19 6.16 -11.67
C ILE A 20 -4.98 5.47 -11.04
N HIS A 21 -3.80 5.73 -11.60
CA HIS A 21 -2.55 5.23 -11.04
C HIS A 21 -1.98 6.22 -9.99
N CYS A 22 -2.06 5.88 -8.71
CA CYS A 22 -1.58 6.74 -7.61
C CYS A 22 -0.12 6.49 -7.20
N GLY A 23 0.60 5.64 -7.93
CA GLY A 23 2.00 5.28 -7.65
C GLY A 23 2.16 4.01 -6.79
N VAL A 24 1.14 3.65 -6.00
CA VAL A 24 1.15 2.45 -5.16
C VAL A 24 0.43 1.31 -5.88
N ALA A 25 0.97 0.10 -5.76
CA ALA A 25 0.40 -1.12 -6.35
C ALA A 25 -0.92 -1.53 -5.66
N LYS A 26 -1.92 -1.95 -6.46
CA LYS A 26 -3.23 -2.39 -5.94
C LYS A 26 -3.08 -3.59 -5.00
N GLU A 27 -2.16 -4.49 -5.31
CA GLU A 27 -1.85 -5.69 -4.53
C GLU A 27 -1.35 -5.32 -3.13
N PHE A 28 -0.56 -4.25 -3.02
CA PHE A 28 -0.12 -3.73 -1.73
C PHE A 28 -1.31 -3.23 -0.91
N LEU A 29 -2.18 -2.41 -1.51
CA LEU A 29 -3.37 -1.88 -0.82
C LEU A 29 -4.32 -2.99 -0.34
N LEU A 30 -4.52 -4.03 -1.15
CA LEU A 30 -5.33 -5.19 -0.77
C LEU A 30 -4.72 -5.96 0.40
N ARG A 31 -3.39 -6.13 0.42
CA ARG A 31 -2.68 -6.75 1.55
C ARG A 31 -2.83 -5.93 2.83
N GLU A 32 -2.60 -4.62 2.77
CA GLU A 32 -2.74 -3.74 3.95
C GLU A 32 -4.19 -3.66 4.45
N ARG A 33 -5.18 -3.67 3.54
CA ARG A 33 -6.60 -3.78 3.92
C ARG A 33 -6.86 -5.07 4.71
N GLY A 34 -6.28 -6.19 4.28
CA GLY A 34 -6.40 -7.47 4.99
C GLY A 34 -5.76 -7.45 6.38
N LEU A 35 -4.65 -6.73 6.56
CA LEU A 35 -4.04 -6.49 7.88
C LEU A 35 -4.93 -5.61 8.76
N ALA A 36 -5.44 -4.50 8.21
CA ALA A 36 -6.30 -3.58 8.94
C ALA A 36 -7.59 -4.24 9.45
N LEU A 37 -8.22 -5.10 8.64
CA LEU A 37 -9.40 -5.88 9.05
C LEU A 37 -9.10 -6.89 10.17
N LYS A 38 -7.83 -7.25 10.37
CA LYS A 38 -7.34 -8.11 11.45
C LYS A 38 -6.76 -7.31 12.62
N GLU A 39 -6.99 -5.99 12.65
CA GLU A 39 -6.44 -5.06 13.64
C GLU A 39 -4.90 -5.05 13.67
N GLY A 40 -4.27 -5.46 12.57
CA GLY A 40 -2.82 -5.48 12.39
C GLY A 40 -2.27 -4.13 11.97
N LEU A 41 -1.15 -3.73 12.58
CA LEU A 41 -0.44 -2.52 12.19
C LEU A 41 0.53 -2.78 11.03
N SER A 42 0.58 -1.82 10.13
CA SER A 42 1.59 -1.73 9.09
C SER A 42 2.89 -1.17 9.69
N PRO A 43 4.02 -1.92 9.64
CA PRO A 43 5.34 -1.37 9.97
C PRO A 43 5.66 -0.07 9.23
N ASP A 44 6.26 0.90 9.92
CA ASP A 44 6.70 2.16 9.31
C ASP A 44 7.82 1.91 8.29
N CYS A 45 7.67 2.46 7.09
CA CYS A 45 8.66 2.38 6.00
C CYS A 45 9.57 3.62 5.93
N ARG A 46 9.40 4.59 6.84
CA ARG A 46 10.25 5.77 6.96
C ARG A 46 11.41 5.52 7.92
N PRO A 47 12.55 6.21 7.74
CA PRO A 47 13.61 6.20 8.74
C PRO A 47 13.07 6.82 10.04
N ILE A 48 13.27 6.11 11.15
CA ILE A 48 12.91 6.59 12.50
C ILE A 48 14.22 6.88 13.23
N GLY A 49 14.47 8.16 13.52
CA GLY A 49 15.69 8.60 14.21
C GLY A 49 16.97 8.36 13.38
N GLU A 50 18.02 7.87 14.03
CA GLU A 50 19.32 7.58 13.40
C GLU A 50 19.33 6.23 12.66
N ALA A 51 18.23 5.48 12.70
CA ALA A 51 18.14 4.16 12.09
C ALA A 51 18.15 4.27 10.55
N THR A 52 19.23 3.79 9.96
CA THR A 52 19.49 3.75 8.52
C THR A 52 18.76 2.61 7.78
N ALA A 53 17.94 1.81 8.47
CA ALA A 53 17.31 0.62 7.91
C ALA A 53 15.80 0.61 8.20
N ALA A 54 15.04 1.44 7.46
CA ALA A 54 13.59 1.25 7.38
C ALA A 54 13.29 0.12 6.38
N PRO A 55 12.44 -0.87 6.71
CA PRO A 55 12.16 -1.96 5.79
C PRO A 55 11.30 -1.49 4.60
N CYS A 56 11.77 -1.71 3.38
CA CYS A 56 10.94 -1.52 2.19
C CYS A 56 9.72 -2.45 2.24
N ARG A 57 8.51 -1.89 2.10
CA ARG A 57 7.25 -2.63 2.16
C ARG A 57 6.75 -3.15 0.80
N ALA A 58 7.55 -2.93 -0.26
CA ALA A 58 7.24 -3.33 -1.62
C ALA A 58 5.88 -2.79 -2.12
N CYS A 59 5.62 -1.49 -1.91
CA CYS A 59 4.35 -0.85 -2.21
C CYS A 59 4.16 -0.45 -3.69
N GLY A 60 5.08 -0.79 -4.59
CA GLY A 60 5.00 -0.41 -6.02
C GLY A 60 5.92 0.75 -6.42
N VAL A 61 6.47 1.50 -5.46
CA VAL A 61 7.46 2.58 -5.70
C VAL A 61 8.90 2.18 -5.35
N GLN A 62 9.22 0.88 -5.43
CA GLN A 62 10.52 0.35 -5.01
C GLN A 62 11.69 0.95 -5.79
N ASN A 63 11.49 1.26 -7.07
CA ASN A 63 12.49 1.92 -7.91
C ASN A 63 12.94 3.28 -7.35
N MET A 64 12.08 3.97 -6.60
CA MET A 64 12.33 5.30 -6.02
C MET A 64 12.52 5.27 -4.49
N CYS A 65 12.62 4.09 -3.89
CA CYS A 65 12.73 3.94 -2.44
C CYS A 65 14.20 3.66 -2.07
N SER A 66 14.79 4.54 -1.25
CA SER A 66 16.18 4.42 -0.80
C SER A 66 16.47 3.16 0.04
N PHE A 67 15.42 2.49 0.52
CA PHE A 67 15.53 1.26 1.32
C PHE A 67 15.16 0.00 0.53
N ALA A 68 14.73 0.15 -0.73
CA ALA A 68 14.49 -1.00 -1.60
C ALA A 68 15.82 -1.51 -2.18
N PRO A 69 15.98 -2.83 -2.35
CA PRO A 69 17.10 -3.37 -3.11
C PRO A 69 17.11 -2.79 -4.52
N GLY A 70 18.16 -2.03 -4.87
CA GLY A 70 18.30 -1.41 -6.19
C GLY A 70 17.43 -0.18 -6.44
N GLY A 71 16.77 0.38 -5.40
CA GLY A 71 16.10 1.67 -5.51
C GLY A 71 17.08 2.83 -5.48
N THR A 72 16.81 3.89 -6.23
CA THR A 72 17.60 5.13 -6.20
C THR A 72 16.91 6.16 -5.30
N ALA A 73 17.68 6.83 -4.44
CA ALA A 73 17.21 8.03 -3.76
C ALA A 73 16.99 9.15 -4.79
N LEU A 74 15.85 9.84 -4.73
CA LEU A 74 15.68 11.13 -5.40
C LEU A 74 16.58 12.19 -4.73
#